data_AF-A0A962DN29-F1
#
_entry.id   AF-A0A962DN29-F1
#
_cell.length_a   1.000
_cell.length_b   1.000
_cell.length_c   1.000
_cell.angle_alpha   90.00
_cell.angle_beta   90.00
_cell.angle_gamma   90.00
#
_symmetry.space_group_name_H-M   'P 1'
#
loop_
_entity.id
_entity.type
_entity.pdbx_description
1 polymer ?
#
loop_
_entity_poly.entity_id
_entity_poly.type
_entity_poly.pdbx_seq_one_letter_code
_entity_poly.pdbx_strand_id
1 'polypeptide(L)'
;MLDAKVRRGETLTVMGPSGSGKSTLLAYLGGFLDPVFTASGRVIVDGVDLTGLEAERRHAGILFQDPLLFPHLSVADNIAIAIPEDVKGRRQRRQVAEAALEDAGLAEFGDRDPDTLSGGQ
;
A
#
# COMPACT_ATOMS: atom_id res chain seq x y z
N MET A 1 11.07 5.92 -20.82
CA MET A 1 11.98 6.68 -19.93
C MET A 1 11.14 7.72 -19.19
N LEU A 2 11.20 7.74 -17.87
CA LEU A 2 10.44 8.68 -17.02
C LEU A 2 11.44 9.38 -16.10
N ASP A 3 11.33 10.71 -16.00
CA ASP A 3 12.01 11.53 -15.01
C ASP A 3 10.94 12.45 -14.40
N ALA A 4 10.76 12.35 -13.08
CA ALA A 4 9.78 13.11 -12.36
C ALA A 4 10.26 13.40 -10.94
N LYS A 5 9.89 14.57 -10.44
CA LYS A 5 10.12 14.98 -9.05
C LYS A 5 8.77 15.35 -8.45
N VAL A 6 8.38 14.64 -7.39
CA VAL A 6 7.15 14.90 -6.63
C VAL A 6 7.57 15.52 -5.30
N ARG A 7 7.07 16.72 -4.98
CA ARG A 7 7.33 17.37 -3.70
C ARG A 7 6.38 16.84 -2.63
N ARG A 8 6.72 17.08 -1.37
CA ARG A 8 5.86 16.72 -0.23
C ARG A 8 4.47 17.34 -0.40
N GLY A 9 3.44 16.50 -0.31
CA GLY A 9 2.03 16.90 -0.48
C GLY A 9 1.57 17.03 -1.92
N GLU A 10 2.44 16.79 -2.91
CA GLU A 10 2.04 16.72 -4.32
C GLU A 10 1.59 15.31 -4.69
N THR A 11 0.62 15.25 -5.60
CA THR A 11 0.15 14.01 -6.21
C THR A 11 0.57 14.00 -7.67
N LEU A 12 1.24 12.93 -8.09
CA LEU A 12 1.58 12.68 -9.49
C LEU A 12 0.73 11.54 -10.05
N THR A 13 0.10 11.78 -11.19
CA THR A 13 -0.65 10.75 -11.92
C THR A 13 0.12 10.29 -13.15
N VAL A 14 0.30 8.97 -13.30
CA VAL A 14 0.89 8.35 -14.49
C VAL A 14 -0.23 7.75 -15.35
N MET A 15 -0.46 8.34 -16.53
CA MET A 15 -1.52 7.93 -17.47
C MET A 15 -0.94 7.28 -18.72
N GLY A 16 -1.67 6.30 -19.27
CA GLY A 16 -1.31 5.64 -20.52
C GLY A 16 -2.23 4.46 -20.85
N PRO A 17 -2.22 3.95 -22.11
CA PRO A 17 -3.05 2.82 -22.52
C PRO A 17 -2.81 1.55 -21.68
N SER A 18 -3.73 0.58 -21.75
CA SER A 18 -3.48 -0.74 -21.16
C SER A 18 -2.19 -1.34 -21.74
N GLY A 19 -1.39 -2.00 -20.91
CA GLY A 19 -0.09 -2.55 -21.31
C GLY A 19 1.06 -1.54 -21.44
N SER A 20 0.86 -0.24 -21.18
CA SER A 20 1.92 0.77 -21.26
C SER A 20 3.01 0.69 -20.18
N GLY A 21 3.00 -0.35 -19.32
CA GLY A 21 3.99 -0.55 -18.26
C GLY A 21 3.75 0.22 -16.95
N LYS A 22 2.54 0.77 -16.71
CA LYS A 22 2.22 1.49 -15.46
C LYS A 22 2.38 0.60 -14.22
N SER A 23 1.79 -0.60 -14.24
CA SER A 23 1.91 -1.55 -13.14
C SER A 23 3.35 -2.02 -12.95
N THR A 24 4.10 -2.21 -14.05
CA THR A 24 5.54 -2.52 -14.03
C THR A 24 6.35 -1.40 -13.38
N LEU A 25 6.03 -0.12 -13.67
CA LEU A 25 6.64 1.04 -13.03
C LEU A 25 6.35 1.05 -11.52
N LEU A 26 5.09 0.86 -11.11
CA LEU A 26 4.73 0.82 -9.70
C LEU A 26 5.41 -0.35 -8.97
N ALA A 27 5.54 -1.51 -9.61
CA ALA A 27 6.26 -2.65 -9.06
C ALA A 27 7.77 -2.39 -8.88
N TYR A 28 8.38 -1.70 -9.85
CA TYR A 28 9.76 -1.23 -9.73
C TYR A 28 9.95 -0.23 -8.58
N LEU A 29 9.04 0.75 -8.45
CA LEU A 29 9.06 1.72 -7.34
C LEU A 29 8.84 1.04 -5.98
N GLY A 30 7.98 0.03 -5.93
CA GLY A 30 7.67 -0.74 -4.72
C GLY A 30 8.68 -1.83 -4.35
N GLY A 31 9.62 -2.17 -5.23
CA GLY A 31 10.69 -3.12 -4.94
C GLY A 31 10.32 -4.60 -5.10
N PHE A 32 9.31 -4.90 -5.91
CA PHE A 32 8.84 -6.25 -6.19
C PHE A 32 8.66 -6.46 -7.71
N LEU A 33 9.49 -5.81 -8.52
CA LEU A 33 9.49 -6.00 -9.97
C LEU A 33 9.77 -7.47 -10.29
N ASP A 34 8.94 -8.07 -11.14
CA ASP A 34 9.12 -9.46 -11.57
C ASP A 34 10.50 -9.63 -12.24
N PRO A 35 11.28 -10.66 -11.88
CA PRO A 35 12.62 -10.91 -12.43
C PRO A 35 12.70 -11.02 -13.96
N VAL A 36 11.58 -11.25 -14.66
CA VAL A 36 11.57 -11.23 -16.13
C VAL A 36 11.80 -9.83 -16.70
N PHE A 37 11.62 -8.78 -15.91
CA PHE A 37 11.89 -7.40 -16.30
C PHE A 37 13.27 -6.95 -15.86
N THR A 38 13.85 -6.05 -16.65
CA THR A 38 15.05 -5.30 -16.27
C THR A 38 14.72 -3.82 -16.18
N ALA A 39 15.25 -3.16 -15.17
CA ALA A 39 15.04 -1.74 -14.94
C ALA A 39 16.36 -1.06 -14.59
N SER A 40 16.44 0.23 -14.90
CA SER A 40 17.60 1.09 -14.59
C SER A 40 17.12 2.50 -14.23
N GLY A 41 17.94 3.23 -13.49
CA GLY A 41 17.62 4.56 -12.97
C GLY A 41 17.74 4.60 -11.45
N ARG A 42 17.17 5.64 -10.83
CA ARG A 42 17.16 5.79 -9.36
C ARG A 42 15.79 6.18 -8.84
N VAL A 43 15.46 5.64 -7.67
CA VAL A 43 14.27 6.00 -6.89
C VAL A 43 14.75 6.62 -5.60
N ILE A 44 14.44 7.89 -5.36
CA ILE A 44 14.92 8.63 -4.18
C ILE A 44 13.71 9.19 -3.43
N VAL A 45 13.61 8.88 -2.13
CA VAL A 45 12.57 9.41 -1.23
C VAL A 45 13.27 10.01 -0.02
N ASP A 46 12.99 11.28 0.28
CA ASP A 46 13.58 12.02 1.41
C ASP A 46 15.12 11.92 1.48
N GLY A 47 15.78 11.88 0.32
CA GLY A 47 17.25 11.78 0.20
C GLY A 47 17.81 10.35 0.30
N VAL A 48 16.97 9.35 0.54
CA VAL A 48 17.36 7.93 0.59
C VAL A 48 17.17 7.29 -0.78
N ASP A 49 18.20 6.62 -1.28
CA ASP A 49 18.12 5.83 -2.52
C ASP A 49 17.49 4.46 -2.22
N LEU A 50 16.30 4.23 -2.79
CA LEU A 50 15.51 3.01 -2.59
C LEU A 50 15.80 1.94 -3.66
N THR A 51 16.59 2.24 -4.68
CA THR A 51 16.68 1.44 -5.92
C THR A 51 17.04 -0.03 -5.67
N GLY A 52 17.96 -0.28 -4.74
CA GLY A 52 18.40 -1.63 -4.37
C GLY A 52 17.82 -2.15 -3.05
N LEU A 53 16.87 -1.44 -2.45
CA LEU A 53 16.24 -1.89 -1.21
C LEU A 53 15.12 -2.88 -1.52
N GLU A 54 15.04 -3.92 -0.70
CA GLU A 54 13.91 -4.84 -0.64
C GLU A 54 12.62 -4.08 -0.26
N ALA A 55 11.46 -4.57 -0.70
CA ALA A 55 10.18 -3.91 -0.57
C ALA A 55 9.87 -3.49 0.89
N GLU A 56 10.16 -4.35 1.88
CA GLU A 56 9.88 -4.10 3.30
C GLU A 56 10.71 -2.96 3.89
N ARG A 57 11.81 -2.57 3.24
CA ARG A 57 12.72 -1.50 3.70
C ARG A 57 12.46 -0.17 3.01
N ARG A 58 11.55 -0.13 2.04
CA ARG A 58 11.23 1.10 1.29
C ARG A 58 10.30 2.04 2.04
N HIS A 59 9.64 1.56 3.10
CA HIS A 59 8.63 2.33 3.85
C HIS A 59 7.57 2.97 2.93
N ALA A 60 7.19 2.24 1.87
CA ALA A 60 6.24 2.68 0.87
C ALA A 60 5.08 1.68 0.79
N GLY A 61 3.85 2.18 0.77
CA GLY A 61 2.65 1.39 0.53
C GLY A 61 2.23 1.45 -0.95
N ILE A 62 1.80 0.32 -1.49
CA ILE A 62 1.11 0.26 -2.79
C ILE A 62 -0.30 -0.28 -2.58
N LEU A 63 -1.27 0.35 -3.24
CA LEU A 63 -2.62 -0.17 -3.35
C LEU A 63 -2.77 -0.83 -4.72
N PHE A 64 -3.14 -2.11 -4.74
CA PHE A 64 -3.40 -2.86 -5.97
C PHE A 64 -4.85 -2.68 -6.44
N GLN A 65 -5.12 -3.01 -7.70
CA GLN A 65 -6.48 -2.95 -8.25
C GLN A 65 -7.40 -3.98 -7.58
N ASP A 66 -6.86 -5.17 -7.30
CA ASP A 66 -7.59 -6.21 -6.57
C ASP A 66 -7.35 -6.04 -5.06
N PRO A 67 -8.41 -6.08 -4.23
CA PRO A 67 -8.28 -6.04 -2.78
C PRO A 67 -7.60 -7.32 -2.29
N LEU A 68 -6.37 -7.20 -1.79
CA LEU A 68 -5.60 -8.30 -1.21
C LEU A 68 -5.93 -8.48 0.28
N LEU A 69 -7.23 -8.61 0.59
CA LEU A 69 -7.72 -8.81 1.96
C LEU A 69 -7.64 -10.29 2.33
N PHE A 70 -7.43 -10.56 3.62
CA PHE A 70 -7.49 -11.88 4.20
C PHE A 70 -8.97 -12.22 4.52
N PRO A 71 -9.60 -13.15 3.77
CA PRO A 71 -11.04 -13.38 3.85
C PRO A 71 -11.49 -14.05 5.17
N HIS A 72 -10.54 -14.64 5.90
CA HIS A 72 -10.81 -15.29 7.19
C HIS A 72 -10.70 -14.33 8.38
N LEU A 73 -10.44 -13.04 8.13
CA LEU A 73 -10.26 -12.00 9.13
C LEU A 73 -11.34 -10.93 8.95
N SER A 74 -11.77 -10.32 10.06
CA SER A 74 -12.63 -9.14 9.99
C SER A 74 -11.92 -7.96 9.32
N VAL A 75 -12.67 -6.93 8.90
CA VAL A 75 -12.07 -5.71 8.34
C VAL A 75 -11.08 -5.08 9.32
N ALA A 76 -11.43 -4.99 10.60
CA ALA A 76 -10.54 -4.44 11.64
C ALA A 76 -9.30 -5.32 11.84
N ASP A 77 -9.44 -6.65 11.77
CA ASP A 77 -8.30 -7.56 11.89
C ASP A 77 -7.38 -7.50 10.67
N ASN A 78 -7.92 -7.27 9.47
CA ASN A 78 -7.13 -7.01 8.26
C ASN A 78 -6.26 -5.76 8.43
N ILE A 79 -6.84 -4.65 8.91
CA ILE A 79 -6.09 -3.41 9.20
C ILE A 79 -5.06 -3.65 10.30
N ALA A 80 -5.42 -4.45 11.31
CA ALA A 80 -4.54 -4.74 12.42
C ALA A 80 -3.25 -5.49 12.03
N ILE A 81 -3.18 -6.11 10.85
CA ILE A 81 -1.95 -6.73 10.33
C ILE A 81 -0.89 -5.66 10.04
N ALA A 82 -1.28 -4.52 9.49
CA ALA A 82 -0.36 -3.44 9.13
C ALA A 82 0.14 -2.63 10.34
N ILE A 83 -0.41 -2.87 11.53
CA ILE A 83 -0.01 -2.16 12.74
C ILE A 83 1.40 -2.62 13.18
N PRO A 84 2.34 -1.68 13.40
CA PRO A 84 3.69 -1.96 13.88
C PRO A 84 3.76 -2.91 15.10
N GLU A 85 4.81 -3.71 15.19
CA GLU A 85 4.99 -4.72 16.25
C GLU A 85 5.26 -4.11 17.63
N ASP A 86 5.71 -2.86 17.70
CA ASP A 86 5.90 -2.12 18.95
C ASP A 86 4.55 -1.77 19.62
N VAL A 87 3.45 -1.77 18.87
CA VAL A 87 2.08 -1.69 19.40
C VAL A 87 1.65 -3.06 19.94
N LYS A 88 1.83 -3.23 21.24
CA LYS A 88 1.57 -4.48 21.96
C LYS A 88 0.14 -4.58 22.48
N GLY A 89 -0.39 -5.81 22.43
CA GLY A 89 -1.66 -6.17 23.04
C GLY A 89 -2.85 -6.04 22.08
N ARG A 90 -3.71 -7.06 22.10
CA ARG A 90 -4.87 -7.17 21.20
C ARG A 90 -5.79 -5.94 21.27
N ARG A 91 -6.06 -5.43 22.48
CA ARG A 91 -6.92 -4.26 22.68
C ARG A 91 -6.35 -3.00 22.04
N GLN A 92 -5.06 -2.73 22.20
CA GLN A 92 -4.43 -1.52 21.65
C GLN A 92 -4.39 -1.58 20.13
N ARG A 93 -4.04 -2.73 19.55
CA ARG A 93 -4.06 -2.94 18.10
C ARG A 93 -5.46 -2.76 17.52
N ARG A 94 -6.47 -3.33 18.19
CA ARG A 94 -7.88 -3.17 17.83
C ARG A 94 -8.29 -1.68 17.81
N GLN A 95 -7.92 -0.91 18.83
CA GLN A 95 -8.22 0.53 18.90
C GLN A 95 -7.56 1.33 17.77
N VAL A 96 -6.32 1.01 17.42
CA VAL A 96 -5.63 1.67 16.29
C VAL A 96 -6.30 1.33 14.97
N ALA A 97 -6.74 0.08 14.77
CA ALA A 97 -7.48 -0.32 13.59
C ALA A 97 -8.86 0.37 13.50
N GLU A 98 -9.59 0.47 14.62
CA GLU A 98 -10.89 1.15 14.69
C GLU A 98 -10.76 2.66 14.41
N ALA A 99 -9.70 3.31 14.91
CA ALA A 99 -9.43 4.71 14.61
C ALA A 99 -9.11 4.93 13.11
N ALA A 100 -8.34 4.03 12.49
CA ALA A 100 -8.07 4.10 11.05
C ALA A 100 -9.34 3.90 10.22
N LEU A 101 -10.27 3.04 10.67
CA LEU A 101 -11.58 2.89 10.05
C LEU A 101 -12.44 4.15 10.20
N GLU A 102 -12.41 4.79 11.36
CA GLU A 102 -13.11 6.05 11.59
C GLU A 102 -12.61 7.15 10.65
N ASP A 103 -11.29 7.31 10.52
CA ASP A 103 -10.67 8.27 9.60
C ASP A 103 -11.05 8.01 8.13
N ALA A 104 -11.28 6.74 7.77
CA ALA A 104 -11.73 6.32 6.45
C ALA A 104 -13.26 6.42 6.25
N GLY A 105 -14.03 6.79 7.28
CA GLY A 105 -15.50 6.80 7.23
C GLY A 105 -16.14 5.41 7.25
N LEU A 106 -15.41 4.40 7.75
CA LEU A 106 -15.79 2.99 7.77
C LEU A 106 -15.92 2.41 9.20
N ALA A 107 -16.16 3.25 10.21
CA ALA A 107 -16.22 2.84 11.62
C ALA A 107 -17.16 1.63 11.88
N GLU A 108 -18.29 1.54 11.16
CA GLU A 108 -19.29 0.48 11.35
C GLU A 108 -18.94 -0.85 10.69
N PHE A 109 -17.83 -0.93 9.94
CA PHE A 109 -17.45 -2.10 9.16
C PHE A 109 -16.43 -3.00 9.86
N GLY A 110 -15.88 -2.59 11.00
CA GLY A 110 -14.75 -3.27 11.65
C GLY A 110 -14.95 -4.76 11.90
N ASP A 111 -16.15 -5.18 12.31
CA ASP A 111 -16.47 -6.59 12.59
C ASP A 111 -17.00 -7.36 11.37
N ARG A 112 -17.13 -6.72 10.21
CA ARG A 112 -17.67 -7.38 9.03
C ARG A 112 -16.64 -8.27 8.36
N ASP A 113 -17.16 -9.23 7.61
CA ASP A 113 -16.40 -9.99 6.63
C ASP A 113 -16.07 -9.08 5.44
N PRO A 114 -14.79 -8.96 5.01
CA PRO A 114 -14.38 -8.22 3.82
C PRO A 114 -15.23 -8.52 2.58
N ASP A 115 -15.67 -9.77 2.39
CA ASP A 115 -16.44 -10.18 1.22
C ASP A 115 -17.88 -9.61 1.20
N THR A 116 -18.33 -9.02 2.32
CA THR A 116 -19.63 -8.36 2.45
C THR A 116 -19.59 -6.86 2.13
N LEU A 117 -18.41 -6.31 1.85
CA LEU A 117 -18.23 -4.91 1.49
C LEU A 117 -18.62 -4.67 0.03
N SER A 118 -19.18 -3.48 -0.23
CA SER A 118 -19.29 -3.01 -1.62
C SER A 118 -17.91 -2.69 -2.16
N GLY A 119 -17.68 -2.73 -3.48
CA GLY A 119 -16.35 -2.45 -4.06
C GLY A 119 -15.77 -1.05 -3.81
N GLY A 120 -16.53 -0.12 -3.21
CA GLY A 120 -16.05 1.19 -2.79
C GLY A 120 -15.86 1.34 -1.27
N GLN A 121 -16.12 0.29 -0.50
CA GLN A 121 -15.89 0.17 0.94
C GLN A 121 -14.69 -0.75 1.18
#